data_AF-A0A3D3NUQ3-F1
#
_entry.id   AF-A0A3D3NUQ3-F1
#
_cell.length_a   1.000
_cell.length_b   1.000
_cell.length_c   1.000
_cell.angle_alpha   90.00
_cell.angle_beta   90.00
_cell.angle_gamma   90.00
#
_symmetry.space_group_name_H-M   'P 1'
#
loop_
_entity.id
_entity.type
_entity.pdbx_description
1 polymer ?
#
loop_
_entity_poly.entity_id
_entity_poly.type
_entity_poly.pdbx_seq_one_letter_code
_entity_poly.pdbx_strand_id
1 'polypeptide(L)'
;MKSILAILALAAFSSLSAAEPLNTICPVSGKPANPSITSNYSKTVAVCCDRCVSQFNATPKAYLRNIVTANGVQCPLSKKKADASKKVTYSRQVAFADAASKAAFDAAPDKHIIEVRQ
;
A
#
# COMPACT_ATOMS: atom_id res chain seq x y z
N MET A 1 -35.04 -17.35 52.75
CA MET A 1 -34.89 -18.43 51.73
C MET A 1 -35.84 -18.07 50.60
N LYS A 2 -35.50 -17.82 49.34
CA LYS A 2 -34.33 -18.05 48.50
C LYS A 2 -34.34 -16.88 47.48
N SER A 3 -33.36 -15.98 47.53
CA SER A 3 -33.12 -15.05 46.43
C SER A 3 -32.22 -15.77 45.44
N ILE A 4 -32.79 -16.36 44.38
CA ILE A 4 -32.01 -17.00 43.33
C ILE A 4 -31.61 -15.90 42.35
N LEU A 5 -30.35 -15.49 42.46
CA LEU A 5 -29.64 -14.66 41.50
C LEU A 5 -29.69 -15.32 40.11
N ALA A 6 -30.39 -14.70 39.16
CA ALA A 6 -30.23 -14.99 37.75
C ALA A 6 -29.01 -14.22 37.23
N ILE A 7 -27.87 -14.91 37.11
CA ILE A 7 -26.66 -14.38 36.48
C ILE A 7 -26.88 -14.48 34.97
N LEU A 8 -27.33 -13.39 34.36
CA LEU A 8 -27.32 -13.21 32.90
C LEU A 8 -25.86 -13.08 32.46
N ALA A 9 -25.29 -14.15 31.90
CA ALA A 9 -23.99 -14.11 31.26
C ALA A 9 -24.09 -13.24 29.98
N LEU A 10 -23.68 -11.98 30.11
CA LEU A 10 -23.53 -11.06 28.98
C LEU A 10 -22.29 -11.50 28.18
N ALA A 11 -22.51 -12.33 27.16
CA ALA A 11 -21.49 -12.66 26.18
C ALA A 11 -21.11 -11.39 25.41
N ALA A 12 -20.06 -10.72 25.86
CA ALA A 12 -19.39 -9.66 25.11
C ALA A 12 -18.75 -10.29 23.87
N PHE A 13 -19.48 -10.30 22.75
CA PHE A 13 -18.90 -10.51 21.43
C PHE A 13 -18.03 -9.30 21.10
N SER A 14 -16.76 -9.38 21.48
CA SER A 14 -15.74 -8.43 21.08
C SER A 14 -15.61 -8.47 19.56
N SER A 15 -16.12 -7.43 18.90
CA SER A 15 -15.95 -7.22 17.46
C SER A 15 -14.46 -7.15 17.14
N LEU A 16 -13.90 -8.23 16.60
CA LEU A 16 -12.54 -8.24 16.07
C LEU A 16 -12.54 -7.39 14.80
N SER A 17 -12.30 -6.09 14.94
CA SER A 17 -12.19 -5.16 13.83
C SER A 17 -10.94 -5.54 13.02
N ALA A 18 -11.13 -6.26 11.92
CA ALA A 18 -10.07 -6.56 10.98
C ALA A 18 -9.54 -5.22 10.43
N ALA A 19 -8.25 -4.96 10.64
CA ALA A 19 -7.64 -3.71 10.20
C ALA A 19 -7.86 -3.52 8.70
N GLU A 20 -8.49 -2.40 8.32
CA GLU A 20 -8.78 -2.09 6.93
C GLU A 20 -7.49 -2.10 6.08
N PRO A 21 -7.53 -2.67 4.87
CA PRO A 21 -6.36 -2.74 4.02
C PRO A 21 -5.91 -1.33 3.61
N LEU A 22 -4.59 -1.09 3.57
CA LEU A 22 -4.05 0.25 3.26
C LEU A 22 -4.21 0.66 1.80
N ASN A 23 -4.87 -0.14 0.97
CA ASN A 23 -4.98 0.08 -0.46
C ASN A 23 -6.28 -0.41 -1.09
N THR A 24 -6.72 0.30 -2.14
CA THR A 24 -7.86 -0.09 -2.99
C THR A 24 -7.42 -0.66 -4.34
N ILE A 25 -6.16 -0.47 -4.72
CA ILE A 25 -5.56 -0.99 -5.96
C ILE A 25 -4.47 -2.00 -5.61
N CYS A 26 -4.49 -3.15 -6.28
CA CYS A 26 -3.51 -4.22 -6.08
C CYS A 26 -2.11 -3.73 -6.48
N PRO A 27 -1.13 -3.74 -5.57
CA PRO A 27 0.20 -3.18 -5.85
C PRO A 27 1.05 -4.07 -6.75
N VAL A 28 0.63 -5.33 -6.97
CA VAL A 28 1.31 -6.28 -7.87
C VAL A 28 0.84 -6.11 -9.31
N SER A 29 -0.48 -6.04 -9.52
CA SER A 29 -1.08 -6.08 -10.86
C SER A 29 -1.64 -4.74 -11.36
N GLY A 30 -1.85 -3.77 -10.46
CA GLY A 30 -2.54 -2.51 -10.78
C GLY A 30 -4.07 -2.63 -10.94
N LYS A 31 -4.64 -3.83 -10.82
CA LYS A 31 -6.10 -4.06 -10.85
C LYS A 31 -6.75 -3.65 -9.52
N PRO A 32 -8.09 -3.47 -9.45
CA PRO A 32 -8.78 -3.30 -8.17
C PRO A 32 -8.41 -4.39 -7.17
N ALA A 33 -8.06 -4.01 -5.95
CA ALA A 33 -7.74 -4.95 -4.89
C ALA A 33 -9.03 -5.61 -4.37
N ASN A 34 -8.93 -6.87 -3.94
CA ASN A 34 -9.99 -7.53 -3.21
C ASN A 34 -9.71 -7.38 -1.70
N PRO A 35 -10.55 -6.67 -0.93
CA PRO A 35 -10.30 -6.44 0.49
C PRO A 35 -10.32 -7.73 1.33
N SER A 36 -10.90 -8.82 0.81
CA SER A 36 -10.89 -10.14 1.47
C SER A 36 -9.60 -10.93 1.23
N ILE A 37 -8.76 -10.53 0.25
CA ILE A 37 -7.51 -11.20 -0.07
C ILE A 37 -6.37 -10.28 0.35
N THR A 38 -5.79 -10.55 1.52
CA THR A 38 -4.79 -9.66 2.13
C THR A 38 -3.47 -10.37 2.40
N SER A 39 -2.40 -9.58 2.46
CA SER A 39 -1.08 -9.98 2.94
C SER A 39 -0.63 -9.02 4.03
N ASN A 40 -0.01 -9.57 5.08
CA ASN A 40 0.60 -8.79 6.15
C ASN A 40 2.10 -8.57 5.88
N TYR A 41 2.48 -7.30 5.77
CA TYR A 41 3.89 -6.88 5.83
C TYR A 41 4.12 -6.05 7.09
N SER A 42 4.11 -4.71 6.99
CA SER A 42 4.05 -3.80 8.14
C SER A 42 2.63 -3.31 8.45
N LYS A 43 1.75 -3.44 7.46
CA LYS A 43 0.31 -3.16 7.48
C LYS A 43 -0.40 -4.19 6.59
N THR A 44 -1.72 -4.32 6.75
CA THR A 44 -2.58 -5.19 5.94
C THR A 44 -2.70 -4.66 4.51
N VAL A 45 -2.13 -5.34 3.52
CA VAL A 45 -2.20 -4.99 2.09
C VAL A 45 -3.20 -5.89 1.38
N ALA A 46 -4.16 -5.31 0.66
CA ALA A 46 -5.08 -6.07 -0.20
C ALA A 46 -4.46 -6.34 -1.58
N VAL A 47 -4.70 -7.52 -2.12
CA VAL A 47 -4.34 -7.90 -3.49
C VAL A 47 -5.55 -8.42 -4.25
N CYS A 48 -5.47 -8.54 -5.58
CA CYS A 48 -6.63 -8.94 -6.37
C CYS A 48 -6.84 -10.46 -6.45
N CYS A 49 -5.82 -11.28 -6.15
CA CYS A 49 -5.88 -12.74 -6.22
C CYS A 49 -4.72 -13.42 -5.48
N ASP A 50 -4.82 -14.74 -5.26
CA ASP A 50 -3.85 -15.54 -4.52
C ASP A 50 -2.46 -15.54 -5.16
N ARG A 51 -2.38 -15.53 -6.50
CA ARG A 51 -1.09 -15.38 -7.20
C ARG A 51 -0.36 -14.10 -6.81
N CYS A 52 -1.11 -13.00 -6.64
CA CYS A 52 -0.54 -11.74 -6.20
C CYS A 52 -0.12 -11.78 -4.73
N VAL A 53 -0.74 -12.61 -3.88
CA VAL A 53 -0.26 -12.86 -2.50
C VAL A 53 1.14 -13.46 -2.56
N SER A 54 1.34 -14.53 -3.35
CA SER A 54 2.65 -15.18 -3.47
C SER A 54 3.72 -14.22 -3.99
N GLN A 55 3.43 -13.44 -5.03
CA GLN A 55 4.38 -12.46 -5.58
C GLN A 55 4.70 -11.35 -4.58
N PHE A 56 3.67 -10.80 -3.91
CA PHE A 56 3.86 -9.76 -2.91
C PHE A 56 4.70 -10.24 -1.73
N ASN A 57 4.46 -11.46 -1.23
CA ASN A 57 5.20 -12.03 -0.11
C ASN A 57 6.66 -12.34 -0.45
N ALA A 58 6.95 -12.69 -1.72
CA ALA A 58 8.31 -12.97 -2.16
C ALA A 58 9.18 -11.71 -2.14
N THR A 59 8.65 -10.55 -2.57
CA THR A 59 9.41 -9.31 -2.69
C THR A 59 8.62 -8.06 -2.28
N PRO A 60 8.12 -7.97 -1.03
CA PRO A 60 7.15 -6.94 -0.63
C PRO A 60 7.70 -5.52 -0.78
N LYS A 61 9.00 -5.33 -0.55
CA LYS A 61 9.68 -4.03 -0.71
C LYS A 61 9.59 -3.48 -2.15
N ALA A 62 9.58 -4.36 -3.17
CA ALA A 62 9.48 -3.95 -4.57
C ALA A 62 8.13 -3.30 -4.90
N TYR A 63 7.08 -3.66 -4.15
CA TYR A 63 5.71 -3.19 -4.38
C TYR A 63 5.29 -2.04 -3.47
N LEU A 64 6.14 -1.59 -2.53
CA LEU A 64 5.83 -0.49 -1.61
C LEU A 64 5.56 0.83 -2.35
N ARG A 65 6.31 1.11 -3.42
CA ARG A 65 6.06 2.30 -4.26
C ARG A 65 4.67 2.25 -4.89
N ASN A 66 4.23 1.08 -5.32
CA ASN A 66 2.91 0.90 -5.93
C ASN A 66 1.79 1.10 -4.92
N ILE A 67 1.99 0.73 -3.65
CA ILE A 67 1.02 1.01 -2.57
C ILE A 67 0.90 2.52 -2.31
N VAL A 68 2.01 3.27 -2.34
CA VAL A 68 1.99 4.72 -2.09
C VAL A 68 1.41 5.48 -3.29
N THR A 69 1.79 5.09 -4.50
CA THR A 69 1.36 5.73 -5.75
C THR A 69 -0.08 5.38 -6.13
N ALA A 70 -0.50 4.11 -5.99
CA ALA A 70 -1.82 3.68 -6.44
C ALA A 70 -2.96 4.16 -5.54
N ASN A 71 -2.63 4.70 -4.37
CA ASN A 71 -3.62 5.15 -3.42
C ASN A 71 -3.84 6.65 -3.46
N GLY A 72 -2.81 7.50 -3.35
CA GLY A 72 -3.07 8.89 -2.95
C GLY A 72 -3.99 8.99 -1.71
N VAL A 73 -4.16 7.90 -0.95
CA VAL A 73 -5.13 7.77 0.13
C VAL A 73 -4.55 8.42 1.37
N GLN A 74 -3.23 8.53 1.47
CA GLN A 74 -2.59 9.09 2.65
C GLN A 74 -1.54 10.15 2.30
N CYS A 75 -1.66 11.32 2.91
CA CYS A 75 -0.67 12.38 2.87
C CYS A 75 0.68 11.84 3.39
N PRO A 76 1.77 11.97 2.62
CA PRO A 76 3.06 11.40 3.00
C PRO A 76 3.65 12.02 4.28
N LEU A 77 3.29 13.29 4.57
CA LEU A 77 3.75 14.02 5.75
C LEU A 77 2.82 13.78 6.96
N SER A 78 1.55 14.20 6.85
CA SER A 78 0.62 14.21 7.99
C SER A 78 -0.02 12.86 8.31
N LYS A 79 0.14 11.87 7.42
CA LYS A 79 -0.53 10.56 7.49
C LYS A 79 -2.07 10.62 7.48
N LYS A 80 -2.67 11.79 7.24
CA LYS A 80 -4.13 11.95 7.05
C LYS A 80 -4.54 11.56 5.63
N LYS A 81 -5.85 11.46 5.37
CA LYS A 81 -6.37 11.22 4.01
C LYS A 81 -5.81 12.26 3.03
N ALA A 82 -5.20 11.84 1.92
CA ALA A 82 -4.69 12.78 0.93
C ALA A 82 -5.82 13.36 0.06
N ASP A 83 -5.69 14.64 -0.27
CA ASP A 83 -6.62 15.39 -1.12
C ASP A 83 -6.04 15.48 -2.52
N ALA A 84 -6.74 14.90 -3.51
CA ALA A 84 -6.32 14.87 -4.89
C ALA A 84 -6.24 16.26 -5.56
N SER A 85 -6.81 17.30 -4.95
CA SER A 85 -6.67 18.69 -5.41
C SER A 85 -5.40 19.38 -4.88
N LYS A 86 -4.79 18.85 -3.82
CA LYS A 86 -3.61 19.44 -3.16
C LYS A 86 -2.35 18.69 -3.57
N LYS A 87 -1.95 18.88 -4.83
CA LYS A 87 -0.79 18.22 -5.43
C LYS A 87 0.34 19.22 -5.67
N VAL A 88 1.57 18.74 -5.55
CA VAL A 88 2.77 19.46 -6.04
C VAL A 88 3.42 18.60 -7.11
N THR A 89 3.84 19.23 -8.20
CA THR A 89 4.67 18.60 -9.23
C THR A 89 6.13 18.87 -8.89
N TYR A 90 6.88 17.81 -8.61
CA TYR A 90 8.32 17.90 -8.39
C TYR A 90 9.05 17.32 -9.60
N SER A 91 9.73 18.18 -10.36
CA SER A 91 10.58 17.80 -11.49
C SER A 91 12.04 18.05 -11.15
N ARG A 92 12.90 17.05 -11.38
CA ARG A 92 14.36 17.21 -11.28
C ARG A 92 14.99 16.98 -12.64
N GLN A 93 15.86 17.88 -13.06
CA GLN A 93 16.66 17.69 -14.27
C GLN A 93 17.88 16.82 -13.95
N VAL A 94 18.21 15.90 -14.85
CA VAL A 94 19.37 15.01 -14.76
C VAL A 94 20.11 15.11 -16.09
N ALA A 95 21.41 15.41 -16.02
CA ALA A 95 22.29 15.37 -17.16
C ALA A 95 22.89 13.96 -17.30
N PHE A 96 22.91 13.44 -18.53
CA PHE A 96 23.56 12.19 -18.87
C PHE A 96 24.78 12.49 -19.73
N ALA A 97 25.83 11.69 -19.58
CA ALA A 97 27.05 11.86 -20.36
C ALA A 97 26.82 11.62 -21.86
N ASP A 98 25.83 10.77 -22.21
CA ASP A 98 25.52 10.39 -23.58
C ASP A 98 24.04 9.99 -23.77
N ALA A 99 23.65 9.83 -25.04
CA ALA A 99 22.31 9.46 -25.43
C ALA A 99 21.93 8.02 -25.02
N ALA A 100 22.89 7.10 -24.94
CA ALA A 100 22.63 5.71 -24.58
C ALA A 100 22.24 5.59 -23.10
N SER A 101 22.95 6.29 -22.23
CA SER A 101 22.67 6.38 -20.79
C SER A 101 21.33 7.05 -20.53
N LYS A 102 21.01 8.12 -21.26
CA LYS A 102 19.69 8.74 -21.21
C LYS A 102 18.60 7.77 -21.66
N ALA A 103 18.80 7.06 -22.76
CA ALA A 103 17.83 6.09 -23.27
C ALA A 103 17.62 4.92 -22.30
N ALA A 104 18.67 4.44 -21.63
CA ALA A 104 18.56 3.42 -20.59
C ALA A 104 17.72 3.91 -19.39
N PHE A 105 17.95 5.16 -18.97
CA PHE A 105 17.13 5.79 -17.94
C PHE A 105 15.66 5.93 -18.38
N ASP A 106 15.41 6.40 -19.61
CA ASP A 106 14.05 6.58 -20.13
C ASP A 106 13.30 5.25 -20.30
N ALA A 107 14.01 4.17 -20.66
CA ALA A 107 13.43 2.83 -20.80
C ALA A 107 13.01 2.23 -19.45
N ALA A 108 13.65 2.63 -18.34
CA ALA A 108 13.39 2.07 -17.02
C ALA A 108 13.65 3.08 -15.88
N PRO A 109 12.94 4.22 -15.84
CA PRO A 109 13.26 5.30 -14.91
C PRO A 109 13.14 4.86 -13.45
N ASP A 110 12.17 3.99 -13.15
CA ASP A 110 11.98 3.42 -11.81
C ASP A 110 13.16 2.56 -11.30
N LYS A 111 13.95 1.96 -12.21
CA LYS A 111 15.15 1.18 -11.82
C LYS A 111 16.32 2.09 -11.48
N HIS A 112 16.42 3.23 -12.17
CA HIS A 112 17.56 4.14 -12.07
C HIS A 112 17.29 5.37 -11.18
N ILE A 113 16.03 5.62 -10.77
CA ILE A 113 15.66 6.81 -9.97
C ILE A 113 16.43 6.93 -8.65
N ILE A 114 16.95 5.82 -8.11
CA ILE A 114 17.77 5.79 -6.90
C ILE A 114 19.13 6.45 -7.13
N GLU A 115 19.74 6.23 -8.30
CA GLU A 115 21.08 6.73 -8.65
C GLU A 115 21.10 8.25 -8.83
N VAL A 116 19.94 8.82 -9.15
CA VAL A 116 19.80 10.24 -9.46
C VAL A 116 19.20 11.03 -8.28
N ARG A 117 18.64 10.37 -7.26
CA ARG A 117 18.06 10.97 -6.05
C ARG A 117 19.14 11.25 -5.01
N GLN A 118 19.89 12.33 -5.20
CA GLN A 118 20.66 12.97 -4.12
C GLN A 118 19.74 13.75 -3.19
#